data_AF-A0A2V8CMK7-F1
#
_entry.id   AF-A0A2V8CMK7-F1
#
_cell.length_a   1.000
_cell.length_b   1.000
_cell.length_c   1.000
_cell.angle_alpha   90.00
_cell.angle_beta   90.00
_cell.angle_gamma   90.00
#
_symmetry.space_group_name_H-M   'P 1'
#
loop_
_entity.id
_entity.type
_entity.pdbx_description
1 polymer ?
#
loop_
_entity_poly.entity_id
_entity_poly.type
_entity_poly.pdbx_seq_one_letter_code
_entity_poly.pdbx_strand_id
1 'polypeptide(L)'
;MVSFSCFSRISWLIGSLGNRYHWRESRPQREGWVIRHTFVASLVCVSGLAAIGSVAGLSAGQQNSELPAAARNYWAFKLPIQAPLPEASVRFQHPIDRFLEAARQEKSLRPAPRAARLTLLRRAYLDLIGLPPSPAESAAFLADASPDAWERLIDGLLASPHYGERWGRHWLDVARYADSSGFEQDYDRPNAWRYRDYVIRSFNQDKPYDVFLKEQFAGDELDTRTDDTLIATGFLRAGPRVAFREKDNPERRYEYLDDLIATTGRGVLGLTVRKRRRTTRRFTRSRRARRRSERKSGRSRRLTKRS
;
A
#
# COMPACT_ATOMS: atom_id res chain seq x y z
N MET A 1 21.72 34.26 -20.26
CA MET A 1 20.85 35.45 -20.26
C MET A 1 19.48 35.01 -20.73
N VAL A 2 18.43 35.41 -19.98
CA VAL A 2 16.98 35.10 -20.14
C VAL A 2 16.61 33.64 -19.81
N SER A 3 15.71 33.29 -18.89
CA SER A 3 15.03 34.01 -17.81
C SER A 3 14.62 33.00 -16.71
N PHE A 4 14.98 33.31 -15.47
CA PHE A 4 14.47 32.69 -14.24
C PHE A 4 13.07 33.24 -13.99
N SER A 5 12.03 32.41 -13.99
CA SER A 5 10.68 32.82 -13.57
C SER A 5 9.85 31.59 -13.23
N CYS A 6 9.75 31.23 -11.95
CA CYS A 6 8.49 30.95 -11.24
C CYS A 6 8.79 30.26 -9.89
N PHE A 7 9.32 31.01 -8.92
CA PHE A 7 9.41 30.57 -7.52
C PHE A 7 9.11 31.78 -6.62
N SER A 8 7.82 32.03 -6.36
CA SER A 8 7.32 32.73 -5.15
C SER A 8 5.85 33.09 -5.28
N ARG A 9 5.03 32.53 -4.36
CA ARG A 9 3.74 33.02 -3.79
C ARG A 9 3.02 31.77 -3.29
N ILE A 10 2.69 31.55 -2.02
CA ILE A 10 2.22 32.45 -0.96
C ILE A 10 2.47 31.77 0.41
N SER A 11 2.88 32.57 1.38
CA SER A 11 2.78 32.28 2.82
C SER A 11 1.82 33.31 3.44
N TRP A 12 1.14 32.91 4.53
CA TRP A 12 0.21 33.63 5.41
C TRP A 12 -1.31 33.55 5.16
N LEU A 13 -2.00 32.80 6.03
CA LEU A 13 -2.92 33.38 7.03
C LEU A 13 -3.28 32.36 8.13
N ILE A 14 -2.93 32.70 9.37
CA ILE A 14 -3.43 32.11 10.61
C ILE A 14 -4.74 32.83 10.96
N GLY A 15 -5.78 32.09 11.36
CA GLY A 15 -6.95 32.71 11.97
C GLY A 15 -8.17 31.79 12.11
N SER A 16 -8.27 31.14 13.27
CA SER A 16 -9.50 30.99 14.07
C SER A 16 -10.84 30.85 13.33
N LEU A 17 -11.45 29.67 13.44
CA LEU A 17 -12.88 29.55 13.80
C LEU A 17 -13.14 28.14 14.31
N GLY A 18 -13.52 28.07 15.59
CA GLY A 18 -13.94 26.85 16.24
C GLY A 18 -15.38 26.50 15.94
N ASN A 19 -15.66 25.24 16.25
CA ASN A 19 -16.90 24.72 16.82
C ASN A 19 -17.92 24.04 15.88
N ARG A 20 -18.41 22.91 16.42
CA ARG A 20 -19.65 22.17 16.13
C ARG A 20 -19.63 21.14 15.01
N TYR A 21 -19.13 19.94 15.34
CA TYR A 21 -19.72 18.71 14.83
C TYR A 21 -20.72 18.17 15.85
N HIS A 22 -22.00 18.39 15.57
CA HIS A 22 -23.11 17.75 16.27
C HIS A 22 -23.35 16.38 15.59
N TRP A 23 -22.96 15.31 16.25
CA TRP A 23 -23.25 13.94 15.82
C TRP A 23 -24.73 13.63 16.11
N ARG A 24 -25.56 13.53 15.08
CA ARG A 24 -27.01 13.22 15.20
C ARG A 24 -27.22 11.71 15.02
N GLU A 25 -27.26 11.01 16.13
CA GLU A 25 -27.52 9.57 16.20
C GLU A 25 -29.01 9.31 15.89
N SER A 26 -29.26 8.62 14.78
CA SER A 26 -30.62 8.24 14.35
C SER A 26 -30.97 6.90 14.98
N ARG A 27 -31.77 6.90 16.05
CA ARG A 27 -32.40 5.68 16.59
C ARG A 27 -33.67 5.33 15.80
N PRO A 28 -33.93 4.07 15.45
CA PRO A 28 -35.27 3.64 15.10
C PRO A 28 -36.05 3.27 16.38
N GLN A 29 -37.23 3.88 16.52
CA GLN A 29 -38.30 3.49 17.44
C GLN A 29 -38.78 2.07 17.14
N ARG A 30 -38.92 1.24 18.18
CA ARG A 30 -40.00 0.25 18.28
C ARG A 30 -40.44 0.14 19.74
N GLU A 31 -41.65 0.63 20.00
CA GLU A 31 -42.55 0.20 21.08
C GLU A 31 -42.73 -1.33 20.96
N GLY A 32 -42.93 -2.14 21.98
CA GLY A 32 -43.41 -2.04 23.35
C GLY A 32 -43.89 -3.47 23.67
N TRP A 33 -43.81 -3.93 24.92
CA TRP A 33 -44.75 -4.88 25.55
C TRP A 33 -44.25 -5.19 26.96
N VAL A 34 -45.09 -4.78 27.91
CA VAL A 34 -44.96 -4.91 29.36
C VAL A 34 -45.48 -6.28 29.76
N ILE A 35 -44.71 -7.08 30.52
CA ILE A 35 -45.28 -8.01 31.51
C ILE A 35 -44.39 -8.00 32.76
N ARG A 36 -44.97 -7.47 33.84
CA ARG A 36 -44.50 -7.51 35.24
C ARG A 36 -44.57 -8.94 35.74
N HIS A 37 -43.59 -9.43 36.50
CA HIS A 37 -43.81 -10.38 37.61
C HIS A 37 -42.71 -10.18 38.67
N THR A 38 -43.10 -9.57 39.79
CA THR A 38 -42.37 -9.53 41.05
C THR A 38 -42.67 -10.81 41.84
N PHE A 39 -41.64 -11.51 42.33
CA PHE A 39 -41.75 -12.34 43.54
C PHE A 39 -40.44 -12.29 44.34
N VAL A 40 -40.63 -12.19 45.64
CA VAL A 40 -39.70 -11.90 46.74
C VAL A 40 -39.02 -13.19 47.23
N ALA A 41 -37.75 -13.13 47.67
CA ALA A 41 -37.29 -13.69 48.96
C ALA A 41 -35.76 -13.58 49.12
N SER A 42 -35.34 -12.86 50.17
CA SER A 42 -34.02 -12.90 50.79
C SER A 42 -33.87 -14.13 51.68
N LEU A 43 -32.69 -14.78 51.72
CA LEU A 43 -31.89 -15.00 52.95
C LEU A 43 -30.58 -15.79 52.69
N VAL A 44 -29.47 -15.14 53.05
CA VAL A 44 -28.25 -15.61 53.75
C VAL A 44 -27.85 -17.09 53.66
N CYS A 45 -26.64 -17.35 53.16
CA CYS A 45 -25.73 -18.32 53.77
C CYS A 45 -24.26 -17.92 53.53
N VAL A 46 -23.56 -17.63 54.63
CA VAL A 46 -22.13 -17.33 54.73
C VAL A 46 -21.30 -18.62 54.65
N SER A 47 -20.04 -18.48 54.23
CA SER A 47 -18.91 -19.42 54.34
C SER A 47 -18.85 -20.63 53.39
N GLY A 48 -17.90 -20.56 52.45
CA GLY A 48 -17.43 -21.69 51.66
C GLY A 48 -16.36 -21.29 50.65
N LEU A 49 -15.22 -20.78 51.12
CA LEU A 49 -14.00 -20.66 50.32
C LEU A 49 -13.56 -22.06 49.88
N ALA A 50 -13.52 -22.33 48.57
CA ALA A 50 -12.37 -22.94 47.89
C ALA A 50 -12.67 -23.21 46.40
N ALA A 51 -11.78 -22.68 45.55
CA ALA A 51 -11.47 -23.16 44.20
C ALA A 51 -12.55 -23.00 43.11
N ILE A 52 -12.82 -21.75 42.72
CA ILE A 52 -13.09 -21.46 41.30
C ILE A 52 -11.87 -20.71 40.77
N GLY A 53 -10.99 -21.48 40.13
CA GLY A 53 -9.81 -20.96 39.45
C GLY A 53 -10.21 -19.92 38.41
N SER A 54 -9.55 -18.77 38.48
CA SER A 54 -9.64 -17.66 37.55
C SER A 54 -9.55 -18.13 36.10
N VAL A 55 -10.68 -18.23 35.42
CA VAL A 55 -10.75 -18.28 33.94
C VAL A 55 -11.18 -16.91 33.42
N ALA A 56 -10.53 -15.85 33.94
CA ALA A 56 -10.70 -14.47 33.48
C ALA A 56 -9.43 -13.93 32.76
N GLY A 57 -8.52 -14.83 32.35
CA GLY A 57 -7.23 -14.47 31.76
C GLY A 57 -7.12 -14.61 30.24
N LEU A 58 -8.22 -14.62 29.50
CA LEU A 58 -8.21 -14.70 28.03
C LEU A 58 -9.22 -13.72 27.42
N SER A 59 -9.37 -12.53 28.01
CA SER A 59 -9.85 -11.40 27.22
C SER A 59 -8.69 -10.96 26.33
N ALA A 60 -8.95 -10.91 25.04
CA ALA A 60 -8.03 -10.47 24.01
C ALA A 60 -7.78 -8.96 24.14
N GLY A 61 -7.00 -8.58 25.16
CA GLY A 61 -6.41 -7.26 25.27
C GLY A 61 -4.97 -7.34 24.82
N GLN A 62 -4.71 -7.25 23.50
CA GLN A 62 -3.52 -6.49 23.12
C GLN A 62 -3.83 -5.04 23.49
N GLN A 63 -3.62 -4.75 24.77
CA GLN A 63 -3.51 -3.40 25.27
C GLN A 63 -2.46 -2.70 24.40
N ASN A 64 -2.68 -1.41 24.11
CA ASN A 64 -1.68 -0.49 23.61
C ASN A 64 -0.41 -0.63 24.47
N SER A 65 0.47 -1.55 24.12
CA SER A 65 1.81 -1.60 24.70
C SER A 65 2.47 -0.33 24.23
N GLU A 66 2.73 0.59 25.16
CA GLU A 66 3.44 1.81 24.84
C GLU A 66 4.71 1.46 24.09
N LEU A 67 4.83 1.97 22.86
CA LEU A 67 6.02 1.77 22.06
C LEU A 67 7.20 2.35 22.86
N PRO A 68 8.29 1.58 23.05
CA PRO A 68 9.49 2.10 23.68
C PRO A 68 9.92 3.40 22.99
N ALA A 69 10.42 4.38 23.74
CA ALA A 69 10.82 5.68 23.18
C ALA A 69 11.78 5.52 21.98
N ALA A 70 12.67 4.52 22.02
CA ALA A 70 13.57 4.18 20.92
C ALA A 70 12.84 3.73 19.63
N ALA A 71 11.71 3.02 19.75
CA ALA A 71 10.93 2.57 18.59
C ALA A 71 10.27 3.74 17.83
N ARG A 72 9.97 4.84 18.53
CA ARG A 72 9.47 6.08 17.90
C ARG A 72 10.56 6.84 17.15
N ASN A 73 11.84 6.56 17.41
CA ASN A 73 13.00 7.23 16.80
C ASN A 73 13.58 6.45 15.60
N TYR A 74 12.77 5.60 14.94
CA TYR A 74 13.23 4.78 13.84
C TYR A 74 13.51 5.60 12.58
N TRP A 75 14.65 5.36 11.93
CA TRP A 75 15.16 6.18 10.84
C TRP A 75 14.20 6.28 9.64
N ALA A 76 13.47 5.21 9.31
CA ALA A 76 12.60 5.15 8.15
C ALA A 76 11.32 6.01 8.26
N PHE A 77 10.97 6.46 9.48
CA PHE A 77 9.80 7.30 9.73
C PHE A 77 10.18 8.75 10.04
N LYS A 78 11.44 9.12 9.81
CA LYS A 78 11.88 10.51 9.89
C LYS A 78 11.69 11.19 8.55
N LEU A 79 11.25 12.44 8.59
CA LEU A 79 11.25 13.28 7.41
C LEU A 79 12.69 13.41 6.88
N PRO A 80 12.93 13.18 5.58
CA PRO A 80 14.23 13.45 4.98
C PRO A 80 14.61 14.91 5.18
N ILE A 81 15.84 15.14 5.63
CA ILE A 81 16.41 16.49 5.76
C ILE A 81 17.35 16.67 4.57
N GLN A 82 17.25 17.82 3.91
CA GLN A 82 18.12 18.15 2.78
C GLN A 82 19.57 18.28 3.28
N ALA A 83 20.45 17.40 2.81
CA ALA A 83 21.86 17.45 3.14
C ALA A 83 22.55 18.62 2.43
N PRO A 84 23.58 19.25 3.05
CA PRO A 84 24.40 20.24 2.37
C PRO A 84 25.14 19.58 1.19
N LEU A 85 25.33 20.35 0.11
CA LEU A 85 26.03 19.85 -1.07
C LEU A 85 27.53 19.74 -0.80
N PRO A 86 28.21 18.66 -1.25
CA PRO A 86 29.65 18.54 -1.10
C PRO A 86 30.41 19.63 -1.87
N GLU A 87 31.40 20.26 -1.22
CA GLU A 87 32.22 21.32 -1.83
C GLU A 87 33.22 20.78 -2.86
N ALA A 88 33.73 19.56 -2.68
CA ALA A 88 34.78 18.96 -3.51
C ALA A 88 34.39 18.69 -4.98
N SER A 89 33.16 19.04 -5.39
CA SER A 89 32.58 18.66 -6.69
C SER A 89 31.88 19.81 -7.41
N VAL A 90 32.32 21.07 -7.18
CA VAL A 90 31.73 22.29 -7.81
C VAL A 90 31.61 22.21 -9.33
N ARG A 91 32.48 21.43 -9.99
CA ARG A 91 32.48 21.20 -11.44
C ARG A 91 31.15 20.67 -11.97
N PHE A 92 30.40 19.92 -11.18
CA PHE A 92 29.09 19.40 -11.58
C PHE A 92 27.98 20.37 -11.21
N GLN A 93 27.06 20.63 -12.14
CA GLN A 93 25.91 21.52 -11.90
C GLN A 93 24.80 20.80 -11.13
N HIS A 94 24.56 19.52 -11.43
CA HIS A 94 23.47 18.77 -10.82
C HIS A 94 23.86 18.27 -9.40
N PRO A 95 22.99 18.45 -8.38
CA PRO A 95 23.27 18.02 -7.00
C PRO A 95 23.65 16.55 -6.86
N ILE A 96 22.96 15.66 -7.58
CA ILE A 96 23.21 14.20 -7.51
C ILE A 96 24.64 13.87 -7.96
N ASP A 97 25.11 14.51 -9.02
CA ASP A 97 26.45 14.26 -9.56
C ASP A 97 27.54 14.69 -8.58
N ARG A 98 27.30 15.75 -7.77
CA ARG A 98 28.21 16.15 -6.70
C ARG A 98 28.34 15.10 -5.61
N PHE A 99 27.21 14.52 -5.18
CA PHE A 99 27.23 13.44 -4.19
C PHE A 99 27.91 12.17 -4.73
N LEU A 100 27.65 11.82 -6.00
CA LEU A 100 28.30 10.68 -6.65
C LEU A 100 29.81 10.87 -6.78
N GLU A 101 30.25 12.07 -7.13
CA GLU A 101 31.68 12.36 -7.26
C GLU A 101 32.38 12.37 -5.89
N ALA A 102 31.79 12.99 -4.87
CA ALA A 102 32.33 12.95 -3.51
C ALA A 102 32.51 11.50 -3.03
N ALA A 103 31.51 10.64 -3.24
CA ALA A 103 31.58 9.23 -2.89
C ALA A 103 32.63 8.44 -3.70
N ARG A 104 32.88 8.82 -4.96
CA ARG A 104 33.94 8.21 -5.78
C ARG A 104 35.32 8.60 -5.28
N GLN A 105 35.53 9.87 -4.95
CA GLN A 105 36.80 10.38 -4.45
C GLN A 105 37.16 9.73 -3.11
N GLU A 106 36.21 9.64 -2.18
CA GLU A 106 36.39 8.95 -0.90
C GLU A 106 36.83 7.49 -1.09
N LYS A 107 36.22 6.80 -2.08
CA LYS A 107 36.52 5.39 -2.39
C LYS A 107 37.65 5.21 -3.39
N SER A 108 38.32 6.29 -3.82
CA SER A 108 39.37 6.27 -4.85
C SER A 108 38.95 5.56 -6.15
N LEU A 109 37.67 5.68 -6.54
CA LEU A 109 37.12 5.06 -7.74
C LEU A 109 37.20 6.01 -8.94
N ARG A 110 37.67 5.48 -10.08
CA ARG A 110 37.67 6.23 -11.34
C ARG A 110 36.37 5.97 -12.11
N PRO A 111 35.71 7.02 -12.64
CA PRO A 111 34.52 6.84 -13.46
C PRO A 111 34.86 6.13 -14.77
N ALA A 112 33.92 5.29 -15.23
CA ALA A 112 33.99 4.71 -16.57
C ALA A 112 33.88 5.82 -17.64
N PRO A 113 34.50 5.64 -18.82
CA PRO A 113 34.34 6.57 -19.92
C PRO A 113 32.86 6.69 -20.32
N ARG A 114 32.48 7.85 -20.86
CA ARG A 114 31.13 8.06 -21.39
C ARG A 114 30.85 7.05 -22.50
N ALA A 115 29.68 6.43 -22.46
CA ALA A 115 29.27 5.50 -23.50
C ALA A 115 29.17 6.21 -24.87
N ALA A 116 29.40 5.46 -25.94
CA ALA A 116 29.27 5.95 -27.31
C ALA A 116 27.86 6.51 -27.56
N ARG A 117 27.75 7.53 -28.42
CA ARG A 117 26.48 8.23 -28.72
C ARG A 117 25.35 7.27 -29.11
N LEU A 118 25.64 6.31 -29.99
CA LEU A 118 24.67 5.30 -30.40
C LEU A 118 24.20 4.41 -29.25
N THR A 119 25.09 4.07 -28.32
CA THR A 119 24.75 3.28 -27.13
C THR A 119 23.85 4.07 -26.19
N LEU A 120 24.13 5.36 -25.99
CA LEU A 120 23.30 6.26 -25.19
C LEU A 120 21.89 6.41 -25.81
N LEU A 121 21.82 6.63 -27.12
CA LEU A 121 20.56 6.72 -27.87
C LEU A 121 19.70 5.46 -27.66
N ARG A 122 20.28 4.28 -27.89
CA ARG A 122 19.55 3.01 -27.73
C ARG A 122 19.03 2.81 -26.31
N ARG A 123 19.83 3.16 -25.30
CA ARG A 123 19.40 3.07 -23.89
C ARG A 123 18.24 4.02 -23.61
N ALA A 124 18.35 5.29 -23.98
CA ALA A 124 17.28 6.26 -23.76
C ALA A 124 15.94 5.81 -24.37
N TYR A 125 15.97 5.34 -25.62
CA TYR A 125 14.79 4.81 -26.31
C TYR A 125 14.17 3.59 -25.60
N LEU A 126 14.98 2.59 -25.26
CA LEU A 126 14.49 1.38 -24.59
C LEU A 126 14.04 1.63 -23.15
N ASP A 127 14.71 2.53 -22.44
CA ASP A 127 14.41 2.83 -21.03
C ASP A 127 13.15 3.70 -20.92
N LEU A 128 13.03 4.75 -21.75
CA LEU A 128 11.92 5.70 -21.66
C LEU A 128 10.65 5.22 -22.35
N ILE A 129 10.74 4.68 -23.57
CA ILE A 129 9.56 4.30 -24.37
C ILE A 129 9.49 2.79 -24.67
N GLY A 130 10.52 2.01 -24.34
CA GLY A 130 10.51 0.55 -24.53
C GLY A 130 10.69 0.07 -25.97
N LEU A 131 10.93 0.98 -26.92
CA LEU A 131 11.11 0.68 -28.33
C LEU A 131 12.52 1.07 -28.79
N PRO A 132 13.16 0.34 -29.71
CA PRO A 132 14.44 0.74 -30.26
C PRO A 132 14.27 1.95 -31.22
N PRO A 133 15.29 2.81 -31.37
CA PRO A 133 15.26 3.89 -32.35
C PRO A 133 15.27 3.33 -33.78
N SER A 134 14.56 3.99 -34.70
CA SER A 134 14.64 3.68 -36.13
C SER A 134 16.01 4.05 -36.72
N PRO A 135 16.38 3.49 -37.89
CA PRO A 135 17.60 3.88 -38.58
C PRO A 135 17.67 5.38 -38.91
N ALA A 136 16.53 5.98 -39.28
CA ALA A 136 16.45 7.40 -39.62
C ALA A 136 16.67 8.30 -38.39
N GLU A 137 16.01 7.99 -37.27
CA GLU A 137 16.21 8.72 -36.01
C GLU A 137 17.66 8.59 -35.51
N SER A 138 18.25 7.39 -35.66
CA SER A 138 19.64 7.15 -35.30
C SER A 138 20.60 7.98 -36.13
N ALA A 139 20.40 8.03 -37.45
CA ALA A 139 21.21 8.85 -38.35
C ALA A 139 21.06 10.35 -38.03
N ALA A 140 19.84 10.83 -37.79
CA ALA A 140 19.56 12.21 -37.43
C ALA A 140 20.27 12.62 -36.13
N PHE A 141 20.14 11.82 -35.06
CA PHE A 141 20.79 12.11 -33.78
C PHE A 141 22.32 12.03 -33.84
N LEU A 142 22.88 11.14 -34.67
CA LEU A 142 24.33 11.05 -34.85
C LEU A 142 24.91 12.20 -35.67
N ALA A 143 24.14 12.73 -36.62
CA ALA A 143 24.51 13.90 -37.41
C ALA A 143 24.34 15.23 -36.66
N ASP A 144 23.48 15.26 -35.64
CA ASP A 144 23.23 16.45 -34.83
C ASP A 144 24.40 16.78 -33.89
N ALA A 145 25.16 17.82 -34.23
CA ALA A 145 26.28 18.33 -33.44
C ALA A 145 25.89 19.44 -32.44
N SER A 146 24.61 19.76 -32.32
CA SER A 146 24.14 20.81 -31.40
C SER A 146 24.50 20.46 -29.95
N PRO A 147 24.86 21.46 -29.12
CA PRO A 147 25.24 21.22 -27.73
C PRO A 147 24.08 20.68 -26.87
N ASP A 148 22.84 20.92 -27.29
CA ASP A 148 21.57 20.54 -26.64
C ASP A 148 20.89 19.33 -27.30
N ALA A 149 21.55 18.64 -28.24
CA ALA A 149 20.97 17.53 -28.99
C ALA A 149 20.48 16.38 -28.10
N TRP A 150 21.15 16.17 -26.96
CA TRP A 150 20.77 15.12 -26.00
C TRP A 150 19.51 15.49 -25.22
N GLU A 151 19.46 16.72 -24.72
CA GLU A 151 18.33 17.25 -23.96
C GLU A 151 17.06 17.25 -24.82
N ARG A 152 17.13 17.77 -26.05
CA ARG A 152 16.00 17.76 -26.98
C ARG A 152 15.50 16.35 -27.31
N LEU A 153 16.42 15.39 -27.45
CA LEU A 153 16.06 13.99 -27.66
C LEU A 153 15.25 13.46 -26.47
N ILE A 154 15.73 13.69 -25.24
CA ILE A 154 15.06 13.23 -24.03
C ILE A 154 13.68 13.89 -23.89
N ASP A 155 13.58 15.21 -24.11
CA ASP A 155 12.31 15.92 -24.07
C ASP A 155 11.30 15.36 -25.09
N GLY A 156 11.77 15.05 -26.31
CA GLY A 156 10.94 14.41 -27.33
C GLY A 156 10.47 13.00 -26.94
N LEU A 157 11.33 12.21 -26.28
CA LEU A 157 10.97 10.87 -25.80
C LEU A 157 9.99 10.92 -24.63
N LEU A 158 10.15 11.88 -23.70
CA LEU A 158 9.23 12.08 -22.57
C LEU A 158 7.85 12.60 -23.03
N ALA A 159 7.82 13.40 -24.11
CA ALA A 159 6.58 13.87 -24.72
C ALA A 159 5.86 12.81 -25.57
N SER A 160 6.50 11.67 -25.86
CA SER A 160 5.92 10.60 -26.66
C SER A 160 4.80 9.88 -25.90
N PRO A 161 3.66 9.56 -26.55
CA PRO A 161 2.59 8.80 -25.89
C PRO A 161 3.04 7.41 -25.39
N HIS A 162 4.08 6.84 -26.01
CA HIS A 162 4.68 5.57 -25.62
C HIS A 162 5.37 5.61 -24.25
N TYR A 163 5.73 6.80 -23.77
CA TYR A 163 6.29 6.97 -22.42
C TYR A 163 5.31 6.48 -21.35
N GLY A 164 4.06 6.94 -21.41
CA GLY A 164 3.00 6.52 -20.49
C GLY A 164 2.61 5.05 -20.64
N GLU A 165 2.71 4.48 -21.85
CA GLU A 165 2.51 3.04 -22.06
C GLU A 165 3.61 2.22 -21.38
N ARG A 166 4.86 2.65 -21.52
CA ARG A 166 6.03 2.00 -20.92
C ARG A 166 6.00 2.09 -19.40
N TRP A 167 5.87 3.29 -18.86
CA TRP A 167 5.90 3.51 -17.41
C TRP A 167 4.61 3.11 -16.71
N GLY A 168 3.47 3.26 -17.39
CA GLY A 168 2.18 2.79 -16.92
C GLY A 168 2.18 1.28 -16.67
N ARG A 169 2.87 0.49 -17.50
CA ARG A 169 3.03 -0.96 -17.25
C ARG A 169 3.64 -1.27 -15.88
N HIS A 170 4.69 -0.55 -15.49
CA HIS A 170 5.32 -0.75 -14.18
C HIS A 170 4.36 -0.44 -13.03
N TRP A 171 3.53 0.60 -13.17
CA TRP A 171 2.50 0.88 -12.18
C TRP A 171 1.39 -0.17 -12.17
N LEU A 172 0.96 -0.65 -13.33
CA LEU A 172 -0.08 -1.67 -13.45
C LEU A 172 0.35 -2.99 -12.80
N ASP A 173 1.63 -3.34 -12.86
CA ASP A 173 2.20 -4.47 -12.12
C ASP A 173 2.08 -4.25 -10.60
N VAL A 174 2.38 -3.04 -10.11
CA VAL A 174 2.23 -2.68 -8.69
C VAL A 174 0.76 -2.71 -8.25
N ALA A 175 -0.14 -2.18 -9.07
CA ALA A 175 -1.58 -2.22 -8.85
C ALA A 175 -2.18 -3.62 -9.01
N ARG A 176 -1.40 -4.58 -9.53
CA ARG A 176 -1.81 -5.95 -9.83
C ARG A 176 -2.99 -6.01 -10.79
N TYR A 177 -2.92 -5.14 -11.79
CA TYR A 177 -3.91 -5.05 -12.84
C TYR A 177 -3.97 -6.35 -13.65
N ALA A 178 -5.18 -6.76 -13.97
CA ALA A 178 -5.47 -7.78 -14.96
C ALA A 178 -6.80 -7.44 -15.65
N ASP A 179 -6.90 -7.77 -16.94
CA ASP A 179 -8.15 -7.68 -17.70
C ASP A 179 -9.17 -8.75 -17.26
N SER A 180 -8.75 -9.72 -16.44
CA SER A 180 -9.57 -10.80 -15.90
C SER A 180 -9.57 -10.82 -14.36
N SER A 181 -10.36 -11.71 -13.76
CA SER A 181 -10.55 -11.79 -12.31
C SER A 181 -9.46 -12.56 -11.58
N GLY A 182 -8.63 -13.32 -12.31
CA GLY A 182 -7.40 -13.96 -11.86
C GLY A 182 -7.59 -15.06 -10.79
N PHE A 183 -8.77 -15.70 -10.72
CA PHE A 183 -9.09 -16.72 -9.73
C PHE A 183 -9.79 -17.95 -10.35
N GLU A 184 -10.24 -18.90 -9.52
CA GLU A 184 -10.87 -20.20 -9.91
C GLU A 184 -11.85 -20.13 -11.09
N GLN A 185 -12.60 -19.03 -11.22
CA GLN A 185 -13.38 -18.72 -12.42
C GLN A 185 -12.88 -17.39 -12.96
N ASP A 186 -12.03 -17.48 -13.98
CA ASP A 186 -11.36 -16.32 -14.54
C ASP A 186 -12.25 -15.60 -15.55
N TYR A 187 -13.14 -14.75 -15.03
CA TYR A 187 -14.01 -13.92 -15.87
C TYR A 187 -13.30 -12.65 -16.29
N ASP A 188 -13.48 -12.28 -17.56
CA ASP A 188 -13.09 -10.99 -18.09
C ASP A 188 -13.79 -9.84 -17.36
N ARG A 189 -13.06 -8.76 -17.19
CA ARG A 189 -13.53 -7.51 -16.59
C ARG A 189 -13.79 -6.52 -17.73
N PRO A 190 -15.06 -6.35 -18.18
CA PRO A 190 -15.36 -5.61 -19.40
C PRO A 190 -14.93 -4.13 -19.36
N ASN A 191 -14.76 -3.57 -18.16
CA ASN A 191 -14.38 -2.16 -17.97
C ASN A 191 -12.97 -1.98 -17.36
N ALA A 192 -12.17 -3.03 -17.20
CA ALA A 192 -10.84 -2.91 -16.58
C ALA A 192 -9.90 -1.98 -17.39
N TRP A 193 -9.97 -2.04 -18.71
CA TRP A 193 -9.16 -1.22 -19.62
C TRP A 193 -9.23 0.28 -19.33
N ARG A 194 -10.34 0.78 -18.76
CA ARG A 194 -10.48 2.19 -18.37
C ARG A 194 -9.43 2.60 -17.34
N TYR A 195 -9.14 1.73 -16.38
CA TYR A 195 -8.12 1.97 -15.36
C TYR A 195 -6.72 1.95 -15.96
N ARG A 196 -6.43 0.99 -16.86
CA ARG A 196 -5.17 0.95 -17.62
C ARG A 196 -4.95 2.27 -18.36
N ASP A 197 -5.95 2.72 -19.10
CA ASP A 197 -5.84 3.93 -19.92
C ASP A 197 -5.75 5.19 -19.05
N TYR A 198 -6.43 5.22 -17.89
CA TYR A 198 -6.26 6.28 -16.89
C TYR A 198 -4.81 6.37 -16.37
N VAL A 199 -4.18 5.23 -16.08
CA VAL A 199 -2.78 5.20 -15.63
C VAL A 199 -1.87 5.74 -16.73
N ILE A 200 -2.02 5.26 -17.97
CA ILE A 200 -1.23 5.72 -19.12
C ILE A 200 -1.38 7.23 -19.33
N ARG A 201 -2.62 7.75 -19.30
CA ARG A 201 -2.88 9.19 -19.40
C ARG A 201 -2.23 9.98 -18.26
N SER A 202 -2.31 9.48 -17.03
CA SER A 202 -1.74 10.15 -15.86
C SER A 202 -0.22 10.30 -15.98
N PHE A 203 0.48 9.31 -16.52
CA PHE A 203 1.93 9.42 -16.81
C PHE A 203 2.23 10.40 -17.95
N ASN A 204 1.48 10.33 -19.05
CA ASN A 204 1.69 11.23 -20.21
C ASN A 204 1.36 12.70 -19.91
N GLN A 205 0.49 12.96 -18.93
CA GLN A 205 0.13 14.31 -18.49
C GLN A 205 1.02 14.83 -17.35
N ASP A 206 2.03 14.06 -16.93
CA ASP A 206 2.88 14.37 -15.78
C ASP A 206 2.07 14.71 -14.52
N LYS A 207 1.05 13.88 -14.23
CA LYS A 207 0.17 14.09 -13.07
C LYS A 207 1.01 14.02 -11.79
N PRO A 208 0.91 15.02 -10.88
CA PRO A 208 1.61 14.99 -9.60
C PRO A 208 1.32 13.70 -8.83
N TYR A 209 2.37 13.07 -8.31
CA TYR A 209 2.26 11.75 -7.68
C TYR A 209 1.29 11.72 -6.49
N ASP A 210 1.22 12.81 -5.71
CA ASP A 210 0.30 12.95 -4.59
C ASP A 210 -1.17 12.98 -5.03
N VAL A 211 -1.46 13.67 -6.14
CA VAL A 211 -2.79 13.71 -6.76
C VAL A 211 -3.14 12.33 -7.33
N PHE A 212 -2.21 11.72 -8.07
CA PHE A 212 -2.37 10.38 -8.64
C PHE A 212 -2.67 9.31 -7.60
N LEU A 213 -2.00 9.34 -6.44
CA LEU A 213 -2.31 8.44 -5.33
C LEU A 213 -3.65 8.78 -4.68
N LYS A 214 -3.94 10.06 -4.45
CA LYS A 214 -5.19 10.49 -3.81
C LYS A 214 -6.41 10.06 -4.60
N GLU A 215 -6.39 10.21 -5.92
CA GLU A 215 -7.44 9.74 -6.82
C GLU A 215 -7.63 8.21 -6.74
N GLN A 216 -6.55 7.44 -6.58
CA GLN A 216 -6.64 5.98 -6.47
C GLN A 216 -7.23 5.49 -5.14
N PHE A 217 -7.01 6.20 -4.04
CA PHE A 217 -7.51 5.81 -2.72
C PHE A 217 -8.88 6.39 -2.38
N ALA A 218 -9.18 7.58 -2.89
CA ALA A 218 -10.33 8.38 -2.46
C ALA A 218 -10.98 9.14 -3.62
N GLY A 219 -10.77 8.73 -4.88
CA GLY A 219 -11.32 9.43 -6.04
C GLY A 219 -12.85 9.50 -6.08
N ASP A 220 -13.52 8.58 -5.40
CA ASP A 220 -14.96 8.56 -5.13
C ASP A 220 -15.36 9.36 -3.90
N GLU A 221 -14.44 9.92 -3.12
CA GLU A 221 -14.69 10.74 -1.93
C GLU A 221 -14.13 12.16 -2.07
N LEU A 222 -13.60 12.53 -3.24
CA LEU A 222 -13.17 13.89 -3.54
C LEU A 222 -14.38 14.83 -3.72
N ASP A 223 -14.23 16.08 -3.30
CA ASP A 223 -15.26 17.11 -3.45
C ASP A 223 -15.65 17.32 -4.92
N THR A 224 -14.66 17.30 -5.81
CA THR A 224 -14.85 17.35 -7.27
C THR A 224 -14.64 15.96 -7.87
N ARG A 225 -15.73 15.21 -8.03
CA ARG A 225 -15.71 13.90 -8.70
C ARG A 225 -15.72 14.07 -10.22
N THR A 226 -14.81 13.39 -10.91
CA THR A 226 -14.82 13.26 -12.38
C THR A 226 -14.83 11.79 -12.75
N ASP A 227 -15.11 11.49 -14.02
CA ASP A 227 -15.03 10.11 -14.51
C ASP A 227 -13.64 9.51 -14.28
N ASP A 228 -12.57 10.30 -14.45
CA ASP A 228 -11.20 9.87 -14.20
C ASP A 228 -10.95 9.57 -12.71
N THR A 229 -11.44 10.40 -11.78
CA THR A 229 -11.26 10.13 -10.34
C THR A 229 -12.04 8.88 -9.92
N LEU A 230 -13.22 8.64 -10.49
CA LEU A 230 -13.98 7.41 -10.24
C LEU A 230 -13.26 6.19 -10.83
N ILE A 231 -12.72 6.28 -12.05
CA ILE A 231 -11.94 5.21 -12.67
C ILE A 231 -10.69 4.89 -11.85
N ALA A 232 -10.01 5.91 -11.31
CA ALA A 232 -8.80 5.75 -10.50
C ALA A 232 -9.01 4.86 -9.27
N THR A 233 -10.19 4.91 -8.63
CA THR A 233 -10.53 4.02 -7.51
C THR A 233 -10.52 2.53 -7.87
N GLY A 234 -10.48 2.20 -9.17
CA GLY A 234 -10.22 0.85 -9.68
C GLY A 234 -8.97 0.20 -9.08
N PHE A 235 -7.98 0.98 -8.62
CA PHE A 235 -6.82 0.48 -7.85
C PHE A 235 -7.22 -0.44 -6.69
N LEU A 236 -8.28 -0.09 -5.94
CA LEU A 236 -8.77 -0.85 -4.78
C LEU A 236 -9.49 -2.16 -5.18
N ARG A 237 -9.76 -2.35 -6.47
CA ARG A 237 -10.45 -3.51 -7.06
C ARG A 237 -9.61 -4.30 -8.05
N ALA A 238 -8.40 -3.86 -8.36
CA ALA A 238 -7.53 -4.48 -9.36
C ALA A 238 -7.10 -5.92 -8.98
N GLY A 239 -6.94 -6.23 -7.69
CA GLY A 239 -6.57 -7.57 -7.22
C GLY A 239 -7.59 -8.69 -7.53
N PRO A 240 -7.23 -9.97 -7.35
CA PRO A 240 -8.07 -11.11 -7.69
C PRO A 240 -9.41 -11.15 -6.94
N ARG A 241 -10.50 -11.55 -7.61
CA ARG A 241 -11.87 -11.57 -7.05
C ARG A 241 -12.65 -12.82 -7.48
N VAL A 242 -13.65 -13.19 -6.68
CA VAL A 242 -14.57 -14.31 -6.94
C VAL A 242 -15.97 -13.77 -7.18
N ALA A 243 -16.47 -13.83 -8.41
CA ALA A 243 -17.74 -13.19 -8.77
C ALA A 243 -18.99 -13.81 -8.11
N PHE A 244 -19.05 -15.14 -7.97
CA PHE A 244 -20.30 -15.85 -7.64
C PHE A 244 -20.49 -16.23 -6.16
N ARG A 245 -19.42 -16.27 -5.36
CA ARG A 245 -19.46 -16.73 -3.94
C ARG A 245 -19.22 -15.64 -2.92
N GLU A 246 -19.10 -14.39 -3.35
CA GLU A 246 -18.84 -13.26 -2.44
C GLU A 246 -19.97 -13.05 -1.44
N LYS A 247 -21.21 -13.19 -1.87
CA LYS A 247 -22.41 -13.01 -1.02
C LYS A 247 -22.50 -14.07 0.08
N ASP A 248 -22.21 -15.32 -0.26
CA ASP A 248 -22.40 -16.47 0.63
C ASP A 248 -21.18 -16.74 1.51
N ASN A 249 -20.05 -16.07 1.26
CA ASN A 249 -18.81 -16.29 1.99
C ASN A 249 -18.19 -14.98 2.49
N PRO A 250 -18.59 -14.49 3.68
CA PRO A 250 -18.04 -13.26 4.24
C PRO A 250 -16.53 -13.34 4.49
N GLU A 251 -15.93 -14.54 4.54
CA GLU A 251 -14.49 -14.69 4.70
C GLU A 251 -13.69 -14.11 3.53
N ARG A 252 -14.25 -14.15 2.31
CA ARG A 252 -13.63 -13.58 1.09
C ARG A 252 -13.38 -12.08 1.24
N ARG A 253 -14.28 -11.36 1.91
CA ARG A 253 -14.09 -9.93 2.20
C ARG A 253 -12.79 -9.69 2.97
N TYR A 254 -12.46 -10.53 3.95
CA TYR A 254 -11.22 -10.40 4.71
C TYR A 254 -9.97 -10.72 3.87
N GLU A 255 -10.07 -11.64 2.91
CA GLU A 255 -8.97 -11.94 1.98
C GLU A 255 -8.70 -10.74 1.07
N TYR A 256 -9.72 -10.09 0.54
CA TYR A 256 -9.56 -8.90 -0.30
C TYR A 256 -9.00 -7.71 0.48
N LEU A 257 -9.44 -7.50 1.72
CA LEU A 257 -8.90 -6.44 2.57
C LEU A 257 -7.43 -6.70 2.93
N ASP A 258 -7.06 -7.95 3.22
CA ASP A 258 -5.66 -8.32 3.41
C ASP A 258 -4.82 -8.07 2.15
N ASP A 259 -5.37 -8.39 0.98
CA ASP A 259 -4.72 -8.17 -0.30
C ASP A 259 -4.50 -6.67 -0.60
N LEU A 260 -5.50 -5.85 -0.32
CA LEU A 260 -5.45 -4.39 -0.48
C LEU A 260 -4.40 -3.77 0.47
N ILE A 261 -4.38 -4.21 1.74
CA ILE A 261 -3.36 -3.78 2.71
C ILE A 261 -1.96 -4.20 2.23
N ALA A 262 -1.82 -5.44 1.75
CA ALA A 262 -0.53 -5.95 1.27
C ALA A 262 -0.04 -5.25 0.00
N THR A 263 -0.95 -4.83 -0.88
CA THR A 263 -0.64 -4.11 -2.13
C THR A 263 -0.30 -2.66 -1.83
N THR A 264 -1.09 -1.98 -1.01
CA THR A 264 -0.83 -0.60 -0.58
C THR A 264 0.46 -0.50 0.25
N GLY A 265 0.65 -1.40 1.21
CA GLY A 265 1.83 -1.43 2.05
C GLY A 265 3.11 -1.58 1.22
N ARG A 266 3.17 -2.59 0.35
CA ARG A 266 4.37 -2.86 -0.45
C ARG A 266 4.55 -1.89 -1.61
N GLY A 267 3.48 -1.58 -2.34
CA GLY A 267 3.52 -0.78 -3.55
C GLY A 267 3.65 0.72 -3.31
N VAL A 268 3.03 1.25 -2.25
CA VAL A 268 3.00 2.70 -1.97
C VAL A 268 3.87 3.07 -0.79
N LEU A 269 3.78 2.33 0.33
CA LEU A 269 4.51 2.68 1.56
C LEU A 269 5.92 2.08 1.62
N GLY A 270 6.25 1.12 0.76
CA GLY A 270 7.50 0.35 0.87
C GLY A 270 7.58 -0.54 2.12
N LEU A 271 6.45 -0.81 2.78
CA LEU A 271 6.35 -1.56 4.03
C LEU A 271 5.69 -2.93 3.80
N THR A 272 6.25 -3.97 4.41
CA THR A 272 5.64 -5.31 4.37
C THR A 272 4.55 -5.44 5.45
N VAL A 273 3.42 -4.78 5.23
CA VAL A 273 2.24 -4.88 6.10
C VAL A 273 1.30 -5.96 5.55
N ARG A 274 1.07 -7.03 6.31
CA ARG A 274 0.12 -8.08 5.97
C ARG A 274 -0.59 -8.56 7.24
N LYS A 275 -1.82 -9.03 7.11
CA LYS A 275 -2.49 -9.76 8.19
C LYS A 275 -1.67 -11.02 8.48
N ARG A 276 -1.25 -11.16 9.74
CA ARG A 276 -0.67 -12.43 10.20
C ARG A 276 -1.77 -13.48 10.23
N ARG A 277 -1.85 -14.31 9.19
CA ARG A 277 -2.73 -15.49 9.18
C ARG A 277 -2.16 -16.48 10.21
N ARG A 278 -2.72 -16.47 11.43
CA ARG A 278 -2.46 -17.55 12.38
C ARG A 278 -3.09 -18.81 11.79
N THR A 279 -2.29 -19.65 11.15
CA THR A 279 -2.73 -21.01 10.85
C THR A 279 -2.91 -21.71 12.19
N THR A 280 -4.15 -21.89 12.64
CA THR A 280 -4.50 -22.72 13.80
C THR A 280 -4.28 -24.20 13.43
N ARG A 281 -3.05 -24.58 13.06
CA ARG A 281 -2.65 -25.95 12.74
C ARG A 281 -1.85 -26.59 13.88
N ARG A 282 -2.12 -26.26 15.16
CA ARG A 282 -1.49 -27.00 16.28
C ARG A 282 -2.09 -26.87 17.68
N PHE A 283 -3.38 -26.56 17.87
CA PHE A 283 -3.95 -26.51 19.23
C PHE A 283 -5.19 -27.38 19.50
N THR A 284 -5.71 -28.09 18.51
CA THR A 284 -6.84 -29.02 18.71
C THR A 284 -6.42 -30.48 18.90
N ARG A 285 -5.18 -30.86 18.55
CA ARG A 285 -4.67 -32.24 18.75
C ARG A 285 -4.39 -32.56 20.23
N SER A 286 -3.91 -31.61 21.03
CA SER A 286 -3.59 -31.88 22.45
C SER A 286 -4.83 -32.03 23.33
N ARG A 287 -5.89 -31.24 23.10
CA ARG A 287 -7.16 -31.37 23.85
C ARG A 287 -7.91 -32.68 23.55
N ARG A 288 -7.90 -33.15 22.29
CA ARG A 288 -8.50 -34.46 21.94
C ARG A 288 -7.67 -35.64 22.43
N ALA A 289 -6.33 -35.54 22.44
CA ALA A 289 -5.46 -36.58 22.97
C ALA A 289 -5.59 -36.73 24.50
N ARG A 290 -5.66 -35.61 25.24
CA ARG A 290 -5.82 -35.60 26.70
C ARG A 290 -7.19 -36.17 27.15
N ARG A 291 -8.28 -35.82 26.45
CA ARG A 291 -9.60 -36.44 26.71
C ARG A 291 -9.66 -37.94 26.40
N ARG A 292 -8.85 -38.43 25.45
CA ARG A 292 -8.76 -39.87 25.14
C ARG A 292 -7.93 -40.65 26.18
N SER A 293 -6.87 -40.06 26.75
CA SER A 293 -6.10 -40.72 27.81
C SER A 293 -6.85 -40.78 29.14
N GLU A 294 -7.58 -39.71 29.51
CA GLU A 294 -8.42 -39.66 30.72
C GLU A 294 -9.61 -40.65 30.66
N ARG A 295 -10.21 -40.86 29.47
CA ARG A 295 -11.23 -41.91 29.28
C ARG A 295 -10.67 -43.34 29.37
N LYS A 296 -9.42 -43.58 28.95
CA LYS A 296 -8.77 -44.90 29.06
C LYS A 296 -8.37 -45.22 30.50
N SER A 297 -7.83 -44.25 31.26
CA SER A 297 -7.45 -44.47 32.66
C SER A 297 -8.66 -44.67 33.58
N GLY A 298 -9.78 -43.98 33.32
CA GLY A 298 -11.04 -44.17 34.06
C GLY A 298 -11.71 -45.53 33.82
N ARG A 299 -11.52 -46.13 32.64
CA ARG A 299 -12.06 -47.48 32.32
C ARG A 299 -11.21 -48.60 32.94
N SER A 300 -9.89 -48.42 33.00
CA SER A 300 -8.97 -49.37 33.64
C SER A 300 -9.18 -49.49 35.16
N ARG A 301 -9.48 -48.37 35.84
CA ARG A 301 -9.75 -48.37 37.30
C ARG A 301 -11.10 -48.99 37.70
N ARG A 302 -12.04 -49.20 36.77
CA ARG A 302 -13.31 -49.90 37.05
C ARG A 302 -13.21 -51.41 36.90
N LEU A 303 -12.21 -51.93 36.18
CA LEU A 303 -12.04 -53.36 35.94
C LEU A 303 -11.22 -54.06 37.04
N THR A 304 -10.42 -53.34 37.82
CA THR A 304 -9.65 -53.90 38.94
C THR A 304 -10.37 -53.88 40.30
N LYS A 305 -11.64 -53.46 40.35
CA LYS A 305 -12.48 -53.48 41.57
C LYS A 305 -13.59 -54.55 41.54
N ARG A 306 -13.51 -55.51 40.61
CA ARG A 306 -14.56 -56.53 40.39
C ARG A 306 -14.04 -57.97 40.29
N SER A 307 -12.92 -58.24 40.93
CA SER A 307 -12.34 -59.57 41.11
C SER A 307 -11.88 -59.70 42.55
#